data_AF-A0A969WNH7-F1
#
_entry.id   AF-A0A969WNH7-F1
#
_cell.length_a   1.000
_cell.length_b   1.000
_cell.length_c   1.000
_cell.angle_alpha   90.00
_cell.angle_beta   90.00
_cell.angle_gamma   90.00
#
_symmetry.space_group_name_H-M   'P 1'
#
loop_
_entity.id
_entity.type
_entity.pdbx_description
1 polymer ?
#
loop_
_entity_poly.entity_id
_entity_poly.type
_entity_poly.pdbx_seq_one_letter_code
_entity_poly.pdbx_strand_id
1 'polypeptide(L)'
;MSGLFKLPPRATRVGDSLLAQKTRRIKGNVGITIKGGGGLLERISTINAMVNKNLGKYKEQYQLIREEKELEKYIDETIKNGFIAIDTETDSLDPITCTIAGVCLYTPGNRGSYIPINHISYVTGIKIENQISEEFIQKQFQRLKDNQIKIIMFNAKFDIRVIKNQIGIELSCYWDGYLAARILNENEPANNLKALYNKYCLIEEEKGEFTYDTLFKGIPFTHIPINTGYLYGARDAEITYKLYEFQKAFLTQDDPICIKRGLQGPAYVFNQIEMPLINIVAEMEDNGIDFDFEFAETLSKKYTEKLKNIEDQFYNECDKFKEDIEKYRLQTGMNCKLKDPINIASPIQMAILLYDILKIDPPDKSKPRGTGEEILKKIKHPISDLLLEYREVAKLLSTYIDKMPESVNPKTGRIHTKFNQIGADTGRFSSAEPNMQNIPSQNNEIRKMFRATDGYVLLSSDYSAQEPR
;
A
#
# COMPACT_ATOMS: atom_id res chain seq x y z
N MET A 1 -6.60 -6.78 -38.25
CA MET A 1 -6.19 -5.65 -37.39
C MET A 1 -6.65 -5.92 -35.96
N SER A 2 -5.80 -6.57 -35.16
CA SER A 2 -6.01 -6.78 -33.73
C SER A 2 -5.45 -5.58 -32.96
N GLY A 3 -6.26 -4.95 -32.11
CA GLY A 3 -5.81 -3.88 -31.21
C GLY A 3 -4.73 -4.39 -30.26
N LEU A 4 -3.70 -3.55 -30.02
CA LEU A 4 -2.46 -3.91 -29.31
C LEU A 4 -2.63 -4.51 -27.91
N PHE A 5 -3.77 -4.30 -27.28
CA PHE A 5 -4.04 -4.79 -25.93
C PHE A 5 -5.22 -5.79 -25.88
N LYS A 6 -5.75 -6.23 -27.04
CA LYS A 6 -7.05 -6.92 -27.14
C LYS A 6 -8.16 -6.21 -26.31
N LEU A 7 -8.10 -4.88 -26.20
CA LEU A 7 -9.09 -4.11 -25.44
C LEU A 7 -10.44 -4.19 -26.15
N PRO A 8 -11.52 -4.61 -25.47
CA PRO A 8 -12.86 -4.48 -26.01
C PRO A 8 -13.19 -2.99 -26.20
N PRO A 9 -14.06 -2.63 -27.16
CA PRO A 9 -14.59 -1.27 -27.24
C PRO A 9 -15.18 -0.85 -25.90
N ARG A 10 -15.06 0.44 -25.55
CA ARG A 10 -15.53 1.05 -24.29
C ARG A 10 -16.93 0.51 -23.96
N ALA A 11 -17.09 -0.09 -22.77
CA ALA A 11 -18.30 -0.82 -22.41
C ALA A 11 -19.54 0.07 -22.48
N THR A 12 -20.59 -0.43 -23.12
CA THR A 12 -21.95 0.09 -22.94
C THR A 12 -22.54 -0.50 -21.66
N ARG A 13 -23.59 0.12 -21.08
CA ARG A 13 -24.30 -0.40 -19.87
C ARG A 13 -24.71 -1.88 -19.96
N VAL A 14 -24.79 -2.44 -21.16
CA VAL A 14 -25.09 -3.86 -21.43
C VAL A 14 -23.87 -4.77 -21.21
N GLY A 15 -22.65 -4.26 -21.48
CA GLY A 15 -21.39 -4.97 -21.24
C GLY A 15 -21.09 -5.19 -19.75
N ASP A 16 -21.42 -4.19 -18.92
CA ASP A 16 -21.23 -4.26 -17.46
C ASP A 16 -22.12 -5.33 -16.81
N SER A 17 -23.33 -5.53 -17.35
CA SER A 17 -24.25 -6.59 -16.87
C SER A 17 -23.76 -8.01 -17.20
N LEU A 18 -23.04 -8.17 -18.31
CA LEU A 18 -22.46 -9.46 -18.73
C LEU A 18 -21.19 -9.80 -17.94
N LEU A 19 -20.40 -8.79 -17.57
CA LEU A 19 -19.24 -8.93 -16.69
C LEU A 19 -19.64 -9.35 -15.27
N ALA A 20 -20.71 -8.77 -14.72
CA ALA A 20 -21.26 -9.15 -13.41
C ALA A 20 -21.81 -10.59 -13.36
N GLN A 21 -22.24 -11.16 -14.50
CA GLN A 21 -22.66 -12.56 -14.59
C GLN A 21 -21.47 -13.53 -14.72
N LYS A 22 -20.37 -13.14 -15.37
CA LYS A 22 -19.16 -13.97 -15.51
C LYS A 22 -18.36 -14.13 -14.22
N THR A 23 -18.45 -13.18 -13.29
CA THR A 23 -17.75 -13.23 -11.98
C THR A 23 -18.21 -14.39 -11.10
N ARG A 24 -19.36 -15.02 -11.40
CA ARG A 24 -19.90 -16.16 -10.62
C ARG A 24 -19.32 -17.53 -10.99
N ARG A 25 -18.43 -17.64 -11.99
CA ARG A 25 -18.08 -18.96 -12.58
C ARG A 25 -16.60 -19.32 -12.70
N ILE A 26 -15.72 -18.77 -11.86
CA ILE A 26 -14.34 -19.27 -11.75
C ILE A 26 -14.09 -19.77 -10.32
N LYS A 27 -14.48 -21.03 -10.09
CA LYS A 27 -13.89 -21.89 -9.06
C LYS A 27 -13.31 -23.10 -9.79
N GLY A 28 -12.00 -23.12 -9.93
CA GLY A 28 -11.23 -24.26 -10.42
C GLY A 28 -9.90 -24.28 -9.66
N ASN A 29 -9.66 -25.38 -8.94
CA ASN A 29 -8.51 -25.61 -8.08
C ASN A 29 -7.18 -25.48 -8.82
N VAL A 30 -6.20 -24.80 -8.21
CA VAL A 30 -4.80 -25.25 -8.19
C VAL A 30 -4.23 -24.95 -6.81
N GLY A 31 -3.92 -26.01 -6.06
CA GLY A 31 -3.18 -25.89 -4.80
C GLY A 31 -1.70 -25.63 -5.08
N ILE A 32 -1.10 -24.73 -4.31
CA ILE A 32 -0.09 -25.07 -3.30
C ILE A 32 -0.26 -24.06 -2.15
N THR A 33 -0.46 -24.60 -0.96
CA THR A 33 -0.61 -23.88 0.29
C THR A 33 0.77 -23.42 0.76
N ILE A 34 0.98 -22.12 1.02
CA ILE A 34 2.00 -21.69 1.97
C ILE A 34 1.27 -21.36 3.27
N LYS A 35 0.97 -22.41 4.05
CA LYS A 35 0.52 -22.26 5.43
C LYS A 35 1.78 -22.16 6.30
N GLY A 36 1.92 -21.05 7.02
CA GLY A 36 2.95 -20.87 8.04
C GLY A 36 2.88 -22.01 9.06
N GLY A 37 3.91 -22.87 9.05
CA GLY A 37 4.00 -24.03 9.92
C GLY A 37 5.42 -24.59 10.06
N GLY A 38 6.45 -23.82 9.67
CA GLY A 38 7.85 -24.20 9.80
C GLY A 38 8.67 -23.05 10.37
N GLY A 39 9.67 -23.36 11.21
CA GLY A 39 10.61 -22.36 11.74
C GLY A 39 11.36 -21.62 10.62
N LEU A 40 12.02 -20.51 10.94
CA LEU A 40 12.75 -19.67 9.98
C LEU A 40 13.70 -20.48 9.07
N LEU A 41 14.39 -21.47 9.65
CA LEU A 41 15.27 -22.41 8.95
C LEU A 41 14.58 -23.17 7.80
N GLU A 42 13.38 -23.70 8.03
CA GLU A 42 12.63 -24.48 7.04
C GLU A 42 12.14 -23.60 5.90
N ARG A 43 11.70 -22.38 6.25
CA ARG A 43 11.28 -21.38 5.26
C ARG A 43 12.45 -20.97 4.37
N ILE A 44 13.62 -20.71 4.93
CA ILE A 44 14.84 -20.37 4.17
C ILE A 44 15.29 -21.55 3.31
N SER A 45 15.26 -22.78 3.82
CA SER A 45 15.55 -23.98 3.02
C SER A 45 14.62 -24.10 1.81
N THR A 46 13.32 -23.87 2.02
CA THR A 46 12.31 -23.85 0.96
C THR A 46 12.60 -22.77 -0.08
N ILE A 47 12.94 -21.56 0.36
CA ILE A 47 13.33 -20.44 -0.52
C ILE A 47 14.56 -20.83 -1.35
N ASN A 48 15.61 -21.35 -0.72
CA ASN A 48 16.82 -21.80 -1.41
C ASN A 48 16.50 -22.84 -2.48
N ALA A 49 15.67 -23.83 -2.17
CA ALA A 49 15.27 -24.86 -3.11
C ALA A 49 14.47 -24.29 -4.30
N MET A 50 13.52 -23.39 -4.03
CA MET A 50 12.69 -22.76 -5.07
C MET A 50 13.49 -21.81 -5.96
N VAL A 51 14.37 -20.99 -5.40
CA VAL A 51 15.25 -20.10 -6.17
C VAL A 51 16.20 -20.92 -7.03
N ASN A 52 16.88 -21.93 -6.47
CA ASN A 52 17.81 -22.76 -7.25
C ASN A 52 17.10 -23.51 -8.37
N LYS A 53 15.91 -24.07 -8.11
CA LYS A 53 15.12 -24.78 -9.14
C LYS A 53 14.74 -23.87 -10.31
N ASN A 54 14.38 -22.63 -10.04
CA ASN A 54 13.77 -21.76 -11.03
C ASN A 54 14.73 -20.74 -11.67
N LEU A 55 15.62 -20.17 -10.86
CA LEU A 55 16.57 -19.13 -11.24
C LEU A 55 18.01 -19.67 -11.33
N GLY A 56 18.30 -20.86 -10.81
CA GLY A 56 19.65 -21.44 -10.86
C GLY A 56 20.20 -21.64 -12.26
N LYS A 57 19.34 -21.81 -13.27
CA LYS A 57 19.76 -21.87 -14.69
C LYS A 57 20.29 -20.53 -15.23
N TYR A 58 19.95 -19.42 -14.57
CA TYR A 58 20.39 -18.07 -14.93
C TYR A 58 21.59 -17.61 -14.11
N LYS A 59 22.23 -18.50 -13.34
CA LYS A 59 23.32 -18.15 -12.42
C LYS A 59 24.45 -17.38 -13.08
N GLU A 60 24.82 -17.77 -14.29
CA GLU A 60 25.89 -17.15 -15.08
C GLU A 60 25.47 -15.80 -15.71
N GLN A 61 24.16 -15.54 -15.83
CA GLN A 61 23.60 -14.32 -16.40
C GLN A 61 23.58 -13.16 -15.41
N TYR A 62 23.63 -13.45 -14.11
CA TYR A 62 23.62 -12.45 -13.05
C TYR A 62 24.96 -12.38 -12.33
N GLN A 63 25.24 -11.24 -11.71
CA GLN A 63 26.47 -10.99 -10.98
C GLN A 63 26.17 -10.68 -9.51
N LEU A 64 26.99 -11.22 -8.63
CA LEU A 64 27.03 -10.84 -7.23
C LEU A 64 28.30 -10.01 -7.02
N ILE A 65 28.15 -8.73 -6.69
CA ILE A 65 29.27 -7.80 -6.54
C ILE A 65 29.56 -7.63 -5.05
N ARG A 66 30.73 -8.08 -4.61
CA ARG A 66 31.18 -8.02 -3.20
C ARG A 66 32.50 -7.27 -3.01
N GLU A 67 33.10 -6.83 -4.11
CA GLU A 67 34.34 -6.05 -4.11
C GLU A 67 34.08 -4.62 -4.61
N GLU A 68 34.65 -3.64 -3.91
CA GLU A 68 34.48 -2.22 -4.24
C GLU A 68 34.93 -1.89 -5.67
N LYS A 69 36.04 -2.50 -6.13
CA LYS A 69 36.57 -2.30 -7.49
C LYS A 69 35.63 -2.81 -8.58
N GLU A 70 34.92 -3.92 -8.32
CA GLU A 70 33.93 -4.44 -9.26
C GLU A 70 32.73 -3.50 -9.37
N LEU A 71 32.27 -2.95 -8.23
CA LEU A 71 31.19 -1.98 -8.23
C LEU A 71 31.61 -0.66 -8.90
N GLU A 72 32.81 -0.17 -8.61
CA GLU A 72 33.35 1.04 -9.25
C GLU A 72 33.38 0.91 -10.77
N LYS A 73 33.87 -0.23 -11.28
CA LYS A 73 33.86 -0.53 -12.72
C LYS A 73 32.44 -0.60 -13.30
N TYR A 74 31.51 -1.21 -12.58
CA TYR A 74 30.10 -1.29 -13.00
C TYR A 74 29.49 0.12 -13.14
N ILE A 75 29.82 1.01 -12.21
CA ILE A 75 29.36 2.41 -12.21
C ILE A 75 30.05 3.21 -13.32
N ASP A 76 31.32 2.95 -13.62
CA ASP A 76 32.02 3.56 -14.77
C ASP A 76 31.35 3.21 -16.10
N GLU A 77 30.96 1.95 -16.27
CA GLU A 77 30.23 1.47 -17.45
C GLU A 77 28.83 2.08 -17.52
N THR A 78 28.15 2.17 -16.37
CA THR A 78 26.86 2.87 -16.24
C THR A 78 26.96 4.32 -16.69
N ILE A 79 28.00 5.04 -16.24
CA ILE A 79 28.19 6.46 -16.59
C ILE A 79 28.36 6.64 -18.10
N LYS A 80 29.07 5.71 -18.78
CA LYS A 80 29.21 5.72 -20.24
C LYS A 80 27.89 5.46 -20.96
N ASN A 81 27.03 4.59 -20.41
CA ASN A 81 25.75 4.21 -21.02
C ASN A 81 24.63 5.23 -20.75
N GLY A 82 24.68 5.95 -19.62
CA GLY A 82 23.73 7.00 -19.26
C GLY A 82 22.42 6.52 -18.62
N PHE A 83 22.22 5.21 -18.44
CA PHE A 83 21.02 4.62 -17.85
C PHE A 83 21.34 3.54 -16.82
N ILE A 84 20.52 3.44 -15.78
CA ILE A 84 20.58 2.35 -14.81
C ILE A 84 19.19 2.06 -14.25
N ALA A 85 18.84 0.79 -14.12
CA ALA A 85 17.73 0.37 -13.28
C ALA A 85 18.23 0.05 -11.87
N ILE A 86 17.53 0.58 -10.87
CA ILE A 86 17.83 0.40 -9.45
C ILE A 86 16.60 -0.14 -8.74
N ASP A 87 16.82 -1.10 -7.84
CA ASP A 87 15.83 -1.63 -6.91
C ASP A 87 16.51 -1.91 -5.56
N THR A 88 15.74 -1.93 -4.48
CA THR A 88 16.26 -2.12 -3.11
C THR A 88 15.60 -3.29 -2.40
N GLU A 89 16.42 -4.04 -1.68
CA GLU A 89 15.95 -5.14 -0.82
C GLU A 89 16.11 -4.75 0.64
N THR A 90 15.07 -4.95 1.46
CA THR A 90 15.02 -4.46 2.84
C THR A 90 14.51 -5.53 3.82
N ASP A 91 14.67 -5.26 5.12
CA ASP A 91 14.10 -6.09 6.18
C ASP A 91 12.59 -5.84 6.44
N SER A 92 12.06 -4.71 5.98
CA SER A 92 10.72 -4.22 6.27
C SER A 92 10.23 -3.19 5.24
N LEU A 93 8.94 -2.88 5.28
CA LEU A 93 8.27 -1.97 4.33
C LEU A 93 8.20 -0.51 4.82
N ASP A 94 8.87 -0.15 5.93
CA ASP A 94 8.99 1.23 6.38
C ASP A 94 10.34 1.82 5.93
N PRO A 95 10.39 2.68 4.90
CA PRO A 95 11.64 3.16 4.34
C PRO A 95 12.46 4.03 5.32
N ILE A 96 11.85 4.56 6.39
CA ILE A 96 12.54 5.41 7.37
C ILE A 96 13.34 4.57 8.38
N THR A 97 12.81 3.41 8.78
CA THR A 97 13.36 2.57 9.86
C THR A 97 13.88 1.22 9.40
N CYS A 98 13.62 0.81 8.15
CA CYS A 98 14.12 -0.46 7.62
C CYS A 98 15.64 -0.50 7.59
N THR A 99 16.21 -1.71 7.58
CA THR A 99 17.61 -1.95 7.20
C THR A 99 17.66 -2.34 5.72
N ILE A 100 18.49 -1.65 4.94
CA ILE A 100 18.77 -2.05 3.55
C ILE A 100 19.64 -3.32 3.54
N ALA A 101 19.15 -4.40 2.94
CA ALA A 101 19.89 -5.65 2.78
C ALA A 101 20.89 -5.56 1.62
N GLY A 102 20.49 -4.91 0.53
CA GLY A 102 21.34 -4.68 -0.65
C GLY A 102 20.64 -3.88 -1.74
N VAL A 103 21.40 -3.54 -2.77
CA VAL A 103 20.91 -2.84 -3.97
C VAL A 103 21.02 -3.72 -5.20
N CYS A 104 20.02 -3.62 -6.06
CA CYS A 104 19.89 -4.36 -7.32
C CYS A 104 20.13 -3.39 -8.47
N LEU A 105 21.10 -3.68 -9.35
CA LEU A 105 21.51 -2.78 -10.42
C LEU A 105 21.44 -3.47 -11.78
N TYR A 106 21.02 -2.73 -12.80
CA TYR A 106 21.15 -3.13 -14.20
C TYR A 106 21.44 -1.92 -15.10
N THR A 107 22.54 -1.96 -15.85
CA THR A 107 22.77 -1.07 -17.00
C THR A 107 22.81 -1.89 -18.29
N PRO A 108 22.34 -1.35 -19.44
CA PRO A 108 22.49 -2.01 -20.73
C PRO A 108 23.92 -2.45 -21.01
N GLY A 109 24.09 -3.66 -21.52
CA GLY A 109 25.41 -4.24 -21.82
C GLY A 109 26.08 -4.96 -20.63
N ASN A 110 25.57 -4.77 -19.41
CA ASN A 110 26.07 -5.47 -18.22
C ASN A 110 25.12 -6.59 -17.79
N ARG A 111 25.62 -7.45 -16.90
CA ARG A 111 24.78 -8.40 -16.17
C ARG A 111 23.95 -7.67 -15.12
N GLY A 112 22.75 -8.16 -14.86
CA GLY A 112 22.01 -7.76 -13.67
C GLY A 112 22.84 -8.11 -12.44
N SER A 113 22.93 -7.18 -11.50
CA SER A 113 23.84 -7.27 -10.36
C SER A 113 23.12 -7.07 -9.04
N TYR A 114 23.53 -7.81 -8.03
CA TYR A 114 23.13 -7.57 -6.64
C TYR A 114 24.36 -7.23 -5.80
N ILE A 115 24.24 -6.19 -4.99
CA ILE A 115 25.29 -5.70 -4.11
C ILE A 115 24.78 -5.86 -2.67
N PRO A 116 25.27 -6.86 -1.90
CA PRO A 116 24.87 -7.06 -0.52
C PRO A 116 25.54 -6.02 0.40
N ILE A 117 24.80 -5.53 1.39
CA ILE A 117 25.24 -4.47 2.33
C ILE A 117 25.13 -4.95 3.79
N ASN A 118 23.93 -5.40 4.22
CA ASN A 118 23.64 -5.74 5.63
C ASN A 118 22.98 -7.11 5.82
N HIS A 119 23.36 -8.11 5.03
CA HIS A 119 22.94 -9.48 5.32
C HIS A 119 23.54 -9.97 6.64
N ILE A 120 22.72 -10.69 7.40
CA ILE A 120 23.08 -11.37 8.64
C ILE A 120 22.78 -12.86 8.53
N SER A 121 23.52 -13.67 9.27
CA SER A 121 23.24 -15.10 9.39
C SER A 121 21.90 -15.30 10.08
N TYR A 122 20.96 -15.96 9.40
CA TYR A 122 19.67 -16.35 9.98
C TYR A 122 19.76 -17.39 11.11
N VAL A 123 20.96 -17.92 11.38
CA VAL A 123 21.24 -18.85 12.48
C VAL A 123 21.87 -18.12 13.66
N THR A 124 22.87 -17.28 13.41
CA THR A 124 23.69 -16.66 14.48
C THR A 124 23.36 -15.18 14.72
N GLY A 125 22.64 -14.53 13.82
CA GLY A 125 22.37 -13.09 13.84
C GLY A 125 23.59 -12.21 13.49
N ILE A 126 24.74 -12.81 13.18
CA ILE A 126 25.99 -12.08 12.92
C ILE A 126 26.03 -11.62 11.46
N LYS A 127 26.49 -10.38 11.22
CA LYS A 127 26.69 -9.83 9.87
C LYS A 127 27.63 -10.72 9.05
N ILE A 128 27.23 -11.00 7.82
CA ILE A 128 28.04 -11.79 6.88
C ILE A 128 29.23 -10.93 6.41
N GLU A 129 30.42 -11.52 6.33
CA GLU A 129 31.64 -10.81 5.90
C GLU A 129 31.59 -10.42 4.40
N ASN A 130 32.54 -9.59 3.95
CA ASN A 130 32.74 -9.20 2.54
C ASN A 130 31.45 -8.66 1.88
N GLN A 131 30.84 -7.65 2.49
CA GLN A 131 29.72 -6.89 1.94
C GLN A 131 30.17 -5.44 1.70
N ILE A 132 29.57 -4.75 0.74
CA ILE A 132 29.93 -3.36 0.45
C ILE A 132 29.36 -2.45 1.54
N SER A 133 30.12 -1.45 1.97
CA SER A 133 29.67 -0.49 2.99
C SER A 133 28.66 0.50 2.42
N GLU A 134 27.76 0.99 3.28
CA GLU A 134 26.78 2.03 2.92
C GLU A 134 27.48 3.30 2.42
N GLU A 135 28.59 3.70 3.05
CA GLU A 135 29.42 4.84 2.64
C GLU A 135 29.96 4.67 1.21
N PHE A 136 30.42 3.47 0.84
CA PHE A 136 30.90 3.23 -0.51
C PHE A 136 29.75 3.26 -1.52
N ILE A 137 28.57 2.70 -1.19
CA ILE A 137 27.37 2.84 -2.03
C ILE A 137 26.98 4.31 -2.20
N GLN A 138 26.98 5.09 -1.12
CA GLN A 138 26.69 6.52 -1.15
C GLN A 138 27.62 7.25 -2.12
N LYS A 139 28.92 6.98 -2.05
CA LYS A 139 29.92 7.55 -2.97
C LYS A 139 29.62 7.17 -4.43
N GLN A 140 29.29 5.91 -4.70
CA GLN A 140 29.00 5.47 -6.07
C GLN A 140 27.68 6.06 -6.60
N PHE A 141 26.64 6.13 -5.78
CA PHE A 141 25.37 6.76 -6.14
C PHE A 141 25.53 8.28 -6.31
N GLN A 142 26.45 8.93 -5.58
CA GLN A 142 26.80 10.33 -5.81
C GLN A 142 27.38 10.53 -7.20
N ARG A 143 28.24 9.62 -7.67
CA ARG A 143 28.74 9.66 -9.05
C ARG A 143 27.62 9.53 -10.08
N LEU A 144 26.61 8.70 -9.83
CA LEU A 144 25.43 8.60 -10.71
C LEU A 144 24.64 9.92 -10.75
N LYS A 145 24.45 10.55 -9.59
CA LYS A 145 23.77 11.84 -9.47
C LYS A 145 24.54 12.97 -10.18
N ASP A 146 25.84 13.07 -9.94
CA ASP A 146 26.71 14.12 -10.52
C ASP A 146 26.79 14.03 -12.05
N ASN A 147 26.76 12.80 -12.59
CA ASN A 147 26.73 12.55 -14.03
C ASN A 147 25.32 12.56 -14.63
N GLN A 148 24.28 12.91 -13.85
CA GLN A 148 22.88 13.00 -14.29
C GLN A 148 22.38 11.72 -14.98
N ILE A 149 22.76 10.56 -14.44
CA ILE A 149 22.37 9.26 -14.97
C ILE A 149 20.85 9.09 -14.86
N LYS A 150 20.23 8.55 -15.92
CA LYS A 150 18.80 8.27 -15.97
C LYS A 150 18.49 7.00 -15.18
N ILE A 151 17.88 7.17 -14.01
CA ILE A 151 17.57 6.08 -13.09
C ILE A 151 16.14 5.57 -13.31
N ILE A 152 16.01 4.28 -13.60
CA ILE A 152 14.75 3.58 -13.85
C ILE A 152 14.43 2.74 -12.61
N MET A 153 13.19 2.79 -12.14
CA MET A 153 12.75 2.03 -10.97
C MET A 153 11.33 1.50 -11.21
N PHE A 154 10.84 0.64 -10.33
CA PHE A 154 9.45 0.19 -10.32
C PHE A 154 8.86 0.49 -8.95
N ASN A 155 7.86 1.38 -8.86
CA ASN A 155 7.38 1.92 -7.58
C ASN A 155 8.49 2.69 -6.82
N ALA A 156 9.14 3.59 -7.55
CA ALA A 156 10.35 4.33 -7.21
C ALA A 156 10.28 5.06 -5.87
N LYS A 157 9.08 5.51 -5.47
CA LYS A 157 8.86 6.23 -4.21
C LYS A 157 9.39 5.45 -3.01
N PHE A 158 9.30 4.11 -3.02
CA PHE A 158 9.86 3.29 -1.94
C PHE A 158 11.40 3.34 -1.97
N ASP A 159 12.01 3.00 -3.11
CA ASP A 159 13.46 2.88 -3.25
C ASP A 159 14.20 4.20 -3.00
N ILE A 160 13.70 5.33 -3.52
CA ILE A 160 14.34 6.63 -3.28
C ILE A 160 14.32 7.01 -1.81
N ARG A 161 13.26 6.65 -1.07
CA ARG A 161 13.14 6.90 0.37
C ARG A 161 14.06 5.98 1.16
N VAL A 162 14.16 4.70 0.79
CA VAL A 162 15.12 3.76 1.41
C VAL A 162 16.55 4.25 1.21
N ILE A 163 16.93 4.60 -0.03
CA ILE A 163 18.28 5.08 -0.37
C ILE A 163 18.58 6.38 0.39
N LYS A 164 17.63 7.32 0.48
CA LYS A 164 17.80 8.56 1.26
C LYS A 164 18.03 8.26 2.74
N ASN A 165 17.18 7.45 3.36
CA ASN A 165 17.18 7.24 4.81
C ASN A 165 18.29 6.29 5.30
N GLN A 166 18.73 5.34 4.47
CA GLN A 166 19.72 4.33 4.85
C GLN A 166 21.12 4.60 4.29
N ILE A 167 21.22 5.15 3.08
CA ILE A 167 22.50 5.44 2.42
C ILE A 167 22.87 6.93 2.53
N GLY A 168 21.89 7.81 2.81
CA GLY A 168 22.16 9.24 2.97
C GLY A 168 22.36 9.98 1.64
N ILE A 169 21.72 9.51 0.56
CA ILE A 169 21.76 10.19 -0.75
C ILE A 169 20.38 10.27 -1.39
N GLU A 170 20.07 11.42 -1.98
CA GLU A 170 18.84 11.64 -2.72
C GLU A 170 19.04 11.39 -4.20
N LEU A 171 18.37 10.37 -4.73
CA LEU A 171 18.29 10.06 -6.16
C LEU A 171 16.94 10.48 -6.71
N SER A 172 16.90 10.83 -8.00
CA SER A 172 15.67 11.14 -8.72
C SER A 172 15.34 10.04 -9.72
N CYS A 173 14.09 9.61 -9.73
CA CYS A 173 13.61 8.64 -10.69
C CYS A 173 13.34 9.30 -12.05
N TYR A 174 14.02 8.82 -13.10
CA TYR A 174 13.75 9.20 -14.49
C TYR A 174 12.53 8.47 -15.05
N TRP A 175 12.29 7.22 -14.63
CA TRP A 175 11.15 6.43 -15.10
C TRP A 175 10.67 5.45 -14.04
N ASP A 176 9.39 5.57 -13.66
CA ASP A 176 8.72 4.61 -12.78
C ASP A 176 7.83 3.65 -13.59
N GLY A 177 8.23 2.38 -13.65
CA GLY A 177 7.52 1.34 -14.38
C GLY A 177 6.12 1.02 -13.85
N TYR A 178 5.86 1.28 -12.57
CA TYR A 178 4.53 1.11 -11.96
C TYR A 178 3.59 2.22 -12.41
N LEU A 179 4.01 3.49 -12.30
CA LEU A 179 3.19 4.62 -12.76
C LEU A 179 2.93 4.53 -14.26
N ALA A 180 3.95 4.19 -15.05
CA ALA A 180 3.81 3.98 -16.48
C ALA A 180 2.75 2.91 -16.81
N ALA A 181 2.74 1.79 -16.08
CA ALA A 181 1.73 0.75 -16.28
C ALA A 181 0.31 1.24 -15.95
N ARG A 182 0.14 1.98 -14.83
CA ARG A 182 -1.17 2.52 -14.41
C ARG A 182 -1.70 3.56 -15.39
N ILE A 183 -0.85 4.44 -15.92
CA ILE A 183 -1.25 5.44 -16.92
C ILE A 183 -1.57 4.80 -18.27
N LEU A 184 -0.84 3.75 -18.68
CA LEU A 184 -1.12 3.03 -19.92
C LEU A 184 -2.42 2.22 -19.86
N ASN A 185 -2.73 1.64 -18.70
CA ASN A 185 -3.95 0.87 -18.50
C ASN A 185 -4.37 0.84 -17.03
N GLU A 186 -5.24 1.76 -16.63
CA GLU A 186 -5.81 1.84 -15.28
C GLU A 186 -6.63 0.59 -14.88
N ASN A 187 -7.15 -0.15 -15.87
CA ASN A 187 -7.94 -1.37 -15.69
C ASN A 187 -7.07 -2.64 -15.69
N GLU A 188 -5.74 -2.51 -15.71
CA GLU A 188 -4.84 -3.65 -15.64
C GLU A 188 -5.00 -4.37 -14.28
N PRO A 189 -5.38 -5.66 -14.27
CA PRO A 189 -5.45 -6.42 -13.02
C PRO A 189 -4.07 -6.72 -12.43
N ALA A 190 -3.01 -6.76 -13.25
CA ALA A 190 -1.64 -6.95 -12.80
C ALA A 190 -1.02 -5.64 -12.27
N ASN A 191 -0.65 -5.62 -10.99
CA ASN A 191 -0.09 -4.45 -10.33
C ASN A 191 1.38 -4.62 -9.89
N ASN A 192 2.05 -5.68 -10.32
CA ASN A 192 3.43 -5.97 -9.91
C ASN A 192 4.36 -6.19 -11.11
N LEU A 193 5.65 -5.96 -10.87
CA LEU A 193 6.70 -5.99 -11.89
C LEU A 193 6.73 -7.30 -12.67
N LYS A 194 6.71 -8.44 -11.97
CA LYS A 194 6.86 -9.77 -12.59
C LYS A 194 5.68 -10.11 -13.50
N ALA A 195 4.45 -9.83 -13.07
CA ALA A 195 3.26 -10.07 -13.87
C ALA A 195 3.23 -9.15 -15.10
N LEU A 196 3.60 -7.88 -14.96
CA LEU A 196 3.67 -6.93 -16.08
C LEU A 196 4.75 -7.33 -17.09
N TYR A 197 5.95 -7.67 -16.61
CA TYR A 197 7.04 -8.17 -17.45
C TYR A 197 6.63 -9.44 -18.22
N ASN A 198 6.08 -10.43 -17.52
CA ASN A 198 5.64 -11.69 -18.15
C ASN A 198 4.54 -11.45 -19.20
N LYS A 199 3.64 -10.51 -18.97
CA LYS A 199 2.54 -10.21 -19.88
C LYS A 199 3.01 -9.48 -21.13
N TYR A 200 3.86 -8.47 -20.97
CA TYR A 200 4.16 -7.47 -21.99
C TYR A 200 5.53 -7.64 -22.66
N CYS A 201 6.51 -8.21 -21.97
CA CYS A 201 7.88 -8.32 -22.47
C CYS A 201 8.22 -9.73 -22.98
N LEU A 202 7.61 -10.78 -22.41
CA LEU A 202 7.87 -12.16 -22.82
C LEU A 202 6.99 -12.61 -24.00
N ILE A 203 7.60 -13.34 -24.93
CA ILE A 203 6.88 -14.08 -25.98
C ILE A 203 6.15 -15.29 -25.38
N GLU A 204 5.09 -15.79 -26.04
CA GLU A 204 4.20 -16.81 -25.48
C GLU A 204 4.92 -18.09 -25.01
N GLU A 205 5.98 -18.50 -25.72
CA GLU A 205 6.79 -19.68 -25.40
C GLU A 205 7.65 -19.51 -24.13
N GLU A 206 7.89 -18.25 -23.70
CA GLU A 206 8.67 -17.90 -22.51
C GLU A 206 7.78 -17.58 -21.29
N LYS A 207 6.45 -17.51 -21.47
CA LYS A 207 5.51 -17.20 -20.40
C LYS A 207 5.40 -18.35 -19.41
N GLY A 208 6.04 -18.20 -18.25
CA GLY A 208 5.85 -19.07 -17.08
C GLY A 208 4.78 -18.53 -16.12
N GLU A 209 4.05 -19.44 -15.46
CA GLU A 209 3.05 -19.11 -14.42
C GLU A 209 3.64 -18.67 -13.07
N PHE A 210 4.98 -18.64 -12.93
CA PHE A 210 5.59 -18.51 -11.61
C PHE A 210 5.77 -17.04 -11.19
N THR A 211 4.86 -16.56 -10.35
CA THR A 211 5.04 -15.33 -9.57
C THR A 211 5.78 -15.65 -8.28
N TYR A 212 7.01 -15.15 -8.14
CA TYR A 212 7.85 -15.32 -6.95
C TYR A 212 7.49 -14.38 -5.79
N ASP A 213 6.44 -13.56 -5.94
CA ASP A 213 6.10 -12.49 -5.00
C ASP A 213 5.71 -13.00 -3.60
N THR A 214 5.35 -14.27 -3.47
CA THR A 214 5.05 -14.91 -2.17
C THR A 214 6.26 -15.55 -1.52
N LEU A 215 7.37 -15.69 -2.25
CA LEU A 215 8.51 -16.51 -1.83
C LEU A 215 9.20 -15.94 -0.58
N PHE A 216 9.41 -14.63 -0.56
CA PHE A 216 10.08 -13.91 0.54
C PHE A 216 9.09 -13.30 1.54
N LYS A 217 7.78 -13.49 1.34
CA LYS A 217 6.74 -12.80 2.12
C LYS A 217 6.89 -13.13 3.61
N GLY A 218 7.11 -12.09 4.42
CA GLY A 218 7.24 -12.22 5.87
C GLY A 218 8.55 -12.84 6.34
N ILE A 219 9.63 -12.71 5.55
CA ILE A 219 11.01 -12.94 5.99
C ILE A 219 11.80 -11.68 5.64
N PRO A 220 12.50 -11.06 6.61
CA PRO A 220 13.40 -9.95 6.31
C PRO A 220 14.47 -10.34 5.29
N PHE A 221 14.70 -9.54 4.25
CA PHE A 221 15.65 -9.90 3.20
C PHE A 221 17.10 -10.00 3.72
N THR A 222 17.41 -9.28 4.80
CA THR A 222 18.69 -9.38 5.53
C THR A 222 19.00 -10.80 6.03
N HIS A 223 17.99 -11.64 6.25
CA HIS A 223 18.16 -13.04 6.69
C HIS A 223 18.28 -14.02 5.52
N ILE A 224 17.99 -13.58 4.30
CA ILE A 224 18.08 -14.43 3.11
C ILE A 224 19.56 -14.67 2.80
N PRO A 225 19.99 -15.91 2.54
CA PRO A 225 21.35 -16.18 2.12
C PRO A 225 21.72 -15.40 0.86
N ILE A 226 22.87 -14.71 0.86
CA ILE A 226 23.33 -13.88 -0.26
C ILE A 226 23.32 -14.67 -1.58
N ASN A 227 23.83 -15.92 -1.56
CA ASN A 227 23.89 -16.81 -2.73
C ASN A 227 22.50 -17.17 -3.31
N THR A 228 21.43 -16.92 -2.56
CA THR A 228 20.05 -17.12 -2.98
C THR A 228 19.41 -15.79 -3.36
N GLY A 229 19.53 -14.79 -2.51
CA GLY A 229 18.93 -13.46 -2.70
C GLY A 229 19.43 -12.76 -3.97
N TYR A 230 20.71 -12.95 -4.32
CA TYR A 230 21.30 -12.24 -5.47
C TYR A 230 20.62 -12.57 -6.80
N LEU A 231 20.19 -13.83 -7.01
CA LEU A 231 19.51 -14.24 -8.24
C LEU A 231 18.15 -13.56 -8.40
N TYR A 232 17.50 -13.28 -7.28
CA TYR A 232 16.22 -12.59 -7.25
C TYR A 232 16.43 -11.10 -7.50
N GLY A 233 17.26 -10.44 -6.68
CA GLY A 233 17.48 -9.00 -6.76
C GLY A 233 18.08 -8.58 -8.11
N ALA A 234 19.13 -9.27 -8.56
CA ALA A 234 19.77 -8.97 -9.85
C ALA A 234 18.81 -9.07 -11.05
N ARG A 235 17.85 -10.01 -10.98
CA ARG A 235 16.83 -10.20 -12.01
C ARG A 235 15.79 -9.08 -11.98
N ASP A 236 15.36 -8.65 -10.80
CA ASP A 236 14.31 -7.63 -10.68
C ASP A 236 14.77 -6.27 -11.25
N ALA A 237 16.05 -5.90 -11.09
CA ALA A 237 16.62 -4.73 -11.77
C ALA A 237 16.65 -4.88 -13.31
N GLU A 238 17.06 -6.04 -13.84
CA GLU A 238 17.09 -6.28 -15.29
C GLU A 238 15.70 -6.21 -15.92
N ILE A 239 14.72 -6.91 -15.33
CA ILE A 239 13.35 -6.92 -15.88
C ILE A 239 12.68 -5.55 -15.74
N THR A 240 13.05 -4.76 -14.72
CA THR A 240 12.62 -3.35 -14.58
C THR A 240 13.08 -2.52 -15.77
N TYR A 241 14.35 -2.65 -16.17
CA TYR A 241 14.86 -1.99 -17.37
C TYR A 241 14.15 -2.44 -18.65
N LYS A 242 13.95 -3.77 -18.82
CA LYS A 242 13.25 -4.32 -19.99
C LYS A 242 11.80 -3.84 -20.08
N LEU A 243 11.11 -3.72 -18.94
CA LEU A 243 9.76 -3.17 -18.89
C LEU A 243 9.74 -1.70 -19.28
N TYR A 244 10.70 -0.90 -18.82
CA TYR A 244 10.88 0.49 -19.28
C TYR A 244 11.07 0.57 -20.80
N GLU A 245 11.95 -0.25 -21.37
CA GLU A 245 12.19 -0.27 -22.83
C GLU A 245 10.92 -0.57 -23.63
N PHE A 246 10.05 -1.44 -23.11
CA PHE A 246 8.73 -1.67 -23.70
C PHE A 246 7.81 -0.45 -23.54
N GLN A 247 7.72 0.12 -22.34
CA GLN A 247 6.79 1.21 -22.01
C GLN A 247 7.14 2.53 -22.70
N LYS A 248 8.44 2.83 -22.89
CA LYS A 248 8.90 4.15 -23.37
C LYS A 248 8.33 4.52 -24.74
N ALA A 249 8.13 3.55 -25.62
CA ALA A 249 7.56 3.78 -26.95
C ALA A 249 6.11 4.27 -26.89
N PHE A 250 5.39 3.98 -25.81
CA PHE A 250 3.98 4.37 -25.64
C PHE A 250 3.79 5.69 -24.90
N LEU A 251 4.76 6.08 -24.07
CA LEU A 251 4.70 7.24 -23.20
C LEU A 251 5.70 8.35 -23.56
N THR A 252 6.40 8.23 -24.70
CA THR A 252 7.18 9.33 -25.29
C THR A 252 6.32 10.03 -26.34
N GLN A 253 6.00 11.31 -26.13
CA GLN A 253 4.98 12.04 -26.93
C GLN A 253 5.28 12.08 -28.44
N ASP A 254 6.55 12.13 -28.81
CA ASP A 254 7.00 12.20 -30.21
C ASP A 254 7.28 10.81 -30.82
N ASP A 255 7.13 9.73 -30.06
CA ASP A 255 7.36 8.38 -30.58
C ASP A 255 6.25 8.02 -31.60
N PRO A 256 6.61 7.46 -32.77
CA PRO A 256 5.64 7.06 -33.78
C PRO A 256 4.54 6.12 -33.25
N ILE A 257 4.87 5.25 -32.29
CA ILE A 257 3.93 4.33 -31.65
C ILE A 257 2.96 5.11 -30.75
N CYS A 258 3.45 6.05 -29.95
CA CYS A 258 2.62 6.92 -29.12
C CYS A 258 1.62 7.73 -29.96
N ILE A 259 2.11 8.40 -31.02
CA ILE A 259 1.30 9.22 -31.94
C ILE A 259 0.24 8.37 -32.63
N LYS A 260 0.64 7.25 -33.24
CA LYS A 260 -0.26 6.34 -33.97
C LYS A 260 -1.40 5.82 -33.10
N ARG A 261 -1.21 5.79 -31.77
CA ARG A 261 -2.16 5.28 -30.80
C ARG A 261 -2.97 6.35 -30.09
N GLY A 262 -2.69 7.63 -30.35
CA GLY A 262 -3.32 8.74 -29.63
C GLY A 262 -2.96 8.76 -28.14
N LEU A 263 -1.76 8.31 -27.76
CA LEU A 263 -1.31 8.25 -26.36
C LEU A 263 -0.58 9.53 -25.90
N GLN A 264 -0.57 10.59 -26.71
CA GLN A 264 0.14 11.84 -26.40
C GLN A 264 -0.37 12.53 -25.13
N GLY A 265 -1.67 12.42 -24.85
CA GLY A 265 -2.29 12.93 -23.61
C GLY A 265 -1.83 12.16 -22.37
N PRO A 266 -2.00 10.83 -22.31
CA PRO A 266 -1.42 10.00 -21.24
C PRO A 266 0.09 10.19 -21.07
N ALA A 267 0.83 10.30 -22.17
CA ALA A 267 2.26 10.62 -22.15
C ALA A 267 2.55 11.99 -21.52
N TYR A 268 1.73 13.00 -21.79
CA TYR A 268 1.84 14.31 -21.12
C TYR A 268 1.66 14.17 -19.60
N VAL A 269 0.57 13.52 -19.17
CA VAL A 269 0.26 13.32 -17.74
C VAL A 269 1.40 12.58 -17.05
N PHE A 270 1.88 11.48 -17.63
CA PHE A 270 3.00 10.72 -17.08
C PHE A 270 4.26 11.58 -16.92
N ASN A 271 4.72 12.25 -17.97
CA ASN A 271 6.01 12.96 -17.95
C ASN A 271 5.97 14.31 -17.21
N GLN A 272 4.86 15.04 -17.29
CA GLN A 272 4.76 16.43 -16.82
C GLN A 272 4.04 16.57 -15.48
N ILE A 273 3.28 15.55 -15.06
CA ILE A 273 2.52 15.57 -13.81
C ILE A 273 3.02 14.46 -12.88
N GLU A 274 2.94 13.20 -13.31
CA GLU A 274 3.15 12.08 -12.38
C GLU A 274 4.62 11.86 -12.01
N MET A 275 5.53 11.87 -12.98
CA MET A 275 6.96 11.66 -12.73
C MET A 275 7.58 12.76 -11.83
N PRO A 276 7.34 14.07 -12.07
CA PRO A 276 7.85 15.13 -11.20
C PRO A 276 7.31 15.07 -9.76
N LEU A 277 6.10 14.53 -9.57
CA LEU A 277 5.47 14.42 -8.24
C LEU A 277 6.11 13.35 -7.35
N ILE A 278 6.83 12.35 -7.88
CA ILE A 278 7.39 11.25 -7.09
C ILE A 278 8.24 11.76 -5.93
N ASN A 279 9.19 12.66 -6.21
CA ASN A 279 10.10 13.19 -5.19
C ASN A 279 9.35 14.05 -4.17
N ILE A 280 8.37 14.84 -4.63
CA ILE A 280 7.56 15.70 -3.76
C ILE A 280 6.73 14.83 -2.81
N VAL A 281 6.07 13.79 -3.32
CA VAL A 281 5.26 12.88 -2.52
C VAL A 281 6.15 12.10 -1.55
N ALA A 282 7.33 11.64 -1.98
CA ALA A 282 8.30 11.00 -1.09
C ALA A 282 8.73 11.93 0.06
N GLU A 283 9.02 13.20 -0.24
CA GLU A 283 9.36 14.20 0.76
C GLU A 283 8.20 14.48 1.72
N MET A 284 6.97 14.57 1.22
CA MET A 284 5.78 14.71 2.06
C MET A 284 5.62 13.53 3.03
N GLU A 285 5.86 12.29 2.57
CA GLU A 285 5.82 11.10 3.42
C GLU A 285 6.96 11.08 4.43
N ASP A 286 8.19 11.45 4.05
CA ASP A 286 9.35 11.52 4.95
C ASP A 286 9.23 12.64 5.98
N ASN A 287 8.65 13.78 5.62
CA ASN A 287 8.43 14.89 6.55
C ASN A 287 7.43 14.51 7.64
N GLY A 288 6.33 13.86 7.30
CA GLY A 288 5.27 13.50 8.24
C GLY A 288 4.65 14.69 8.98
N ILE A 289 3.74 14.41 9.91
CA ILE A 289 3.05 15.42 10.73
C ILE A 289 3.31 15.18 12.23
N ASP A 290 3.47 16.27 12.98
CA ASP A 290 3.65 16.22 14.43
C ASP A 290 2.32 15.87 15.13
N PHE A 291 2.41 15.23 16.29
CA PHE A 291 1.26 14.71 17.03
C PHE A 291 1.32 15.14 18.50
N ASP A 292 0.19 15.62 19.01
CA ASP A 292 0.02 16.04 20.40
C ASP A 292 -0.54 14.89 21.26
N PHE A 293 0.35 14.18 21.94
CA PHE A 293 -0.02 13.05 22.79
C PHE A 293 -0.85 13.45 24.01
N GLU A 294 -0.53 14.58 24.64
CA GLU A 294 -1.22 15.05 25.85
C GLU A 294 -2.66 15.48 25.51
N PHE A 295 -2.81 16.19 24.39
CA PHE A 295 -4.13 16.58 23.90
C PHE A 295 -4.94 15.36 23.45
N ALA A 296 -4.31 14.38 22.80
CA ALA A 296 -4.98 13.12 22.43
C ALA A 296 -5.47 12.35 23.66
N GLU A 297 -4.67 12.25 24.73
CA GLU A 297 -5.07 11.59 25.99
C GLU A 297 -6.25 12.35 26.65
N THR A 298 -6.21 13.67 26.64
CA THR A 298 -7.30 14.53 27.14
C THR A 298 -8.60 14.28 26.36
N LEU A 299 -8.51 14.19 25.03
CA LEU A 299 -9.65 13.85 24.19
C LEU A 299 -10.14 12.43 24.43
N SER A 300 -9.25 11.45 24.61
CA SER A 300 -9.64 10.06 24.89
C SER A 300 -10.49 9.96 26.15
N LYS A 301 -10.07 10.63 27.24
CA LYS A 301 -10.85 10.72 28.50
C LYS A 301 -12.21 11.36 28.26
N LYS A 302 -12.24 12.52 27.62
CA LYS A 302 -13.48 13.27 27.31
C LYS A 302 -14.48 12.43 26.50
N TYR A 303 -14.01 11.77 25.44
CA TYR A 303 -14.87 10.97 24.55
C TYR A 303 -15.30 9.66 25.20
N THR A 304 -14.47 9.07 26.07
CA THR A 304 -14.85 7.92 26.89
C THR A 304 -15.98 8.27 27.87
N GLU A 305 -15.89 9.41 28.55
CA GLU A 305 -16.96 9.88 29.43
C GLU A 305 -18.24 10.20 28.65
N LYS A 306 -18.11 10.84 27.48
CA LYS A 306 -19.24 11.11 26.59
C LYS A 306 -19.93 9.81 26.16
N LEU A 307 -19.14 8.81 25.76
CA LEU A 307 -19.66 7.51 25.34
C LEU A 307 -20.42 6.82 26.48
N LYS A 308 -19.87 6.85 27.70
CA LYS A 308 -20.51 6.31 28.90
C LYS A 308 -21.86 7.00 29.19
N ASN A 309 -21.92 8.32 29.10
CA ASN A 309 -23.17 9.07 29.29
C ASN A 309 -24.24 8.67 28.25
N ILE A 310 -23.84 8.48 26.98
CA ILE A 310 -24.76 8.00 25.94
C ILE A 310 -25.24 6.58 26.24
N GLU A 311 -24.35 5.69 26.70
CA GLU A 311 -24.71 4.33 27.13
C GLU A 311 -25.70 4.36 28.30
N ASP A 312 -25.46 5.19 29.32
CA ASP A 312 -26.36 5.35 30.46
C ASP A 312 -27.74 5.86 30.02
N GLN A 313 -27.78 6.86 29.12
CA GLN A 313 -29.04 7.34 28.54
C GLN A 313 -29.75 6.25 27.72
N PHE A 314 -29.00 5.47 26.95
CA PHE A 314 -29.55 4.35 26.18
C PHE A 314 -30.16 3.28 27.09
N TYR A 315 -29.48 2.90 28.17
CA TYR A 315 -30.02 1.93 29.13
C TYR A 315 -31.25 2.47 29.87
N ASN A 316 -31.24 3.74 30.26
CA ASN A 316 -32.41 4.40 30.85
C ASN A 316 -33.62 4.41 29.90
N GLU A 317 -33.41 4.63 28.59
CA GLU A 317 -34.48 4.51 27.59
C GLU A 317 -34.94 3.06 27.39
N CYS A 318 -34.02 2.08 27.44
CA CYS A 318 -34.36 0.67 27.36
C CYS A 318 -35.16 0.17 28.57
N ASP A 319 -34.90 0.71 29.77
CA ASP A 319 -35.60 0.34 31.00
C ASP A 319 -37.11 0.60 30.91
N LYS A 320 -37.54 1.59 30.10
CA LYS A 320 -38.95 1.85 29.81
C LYS A 320 -39.66 0.68 29.12
N PHE A 321 -38.90 -0.21 28.49
CA PHE A 321 -39.37 -1.38 27.74
C PHE A 321 -38.91 -2.70 28.37
N LYS A 322 -38.48 -2.68 29.63
CA LYS A 322 -37.90 -3.84 30.32
C LYS A 322 -38.82 -5.07 30.30
N GLU A 323 -40.12 -4.88 30.50
CA GLU A 323 -41.10 -5.98 30.46
C GLU A 323 -41.16 -6.65 29.08
N ASP A 324 -41.16 -5.85 28.00
CA ASP A 324 -41.18 -6.37 26.62
C ASP A 324 -39.86 -7.05 26.25
N ILE A 325 -38.73 -6.51 26.73
CA ILE A 325 -37.39 -7.09 26.57
C ILE A 325 -37.33 -8.47 27.26
N GLU A 326 -37.76 -8.57 28.51
CA GLU A 326 -37.79 -9.82 29.26
C GLU A 326 -38.74 -10.84 28.64
N LYS A 327 -39.92 -10.39 28.21
CA LYS A 327 -40.86 -11.24 27.48
C LYS A 327 -40.27 -11.80 26.21
N TYR A 328 -39.57 -10.98 25.41
CA TYR A 328 -38.87 -11.44 24.21
C TYR A 328 -37.78 -12.47 24.55
N ARG A 329 -36.97 -12.21 25.59
CA ARG A 329 -35.94 -13.15 26.07
C ARG A 329 -36.53 -14.50 26.48
N LEU A 330 -37.62 -14.49 27.25
CA LEU A 330 -38.32 -15.71 27.68
C LEU A 330 -38.94 -16.48 26.49
N GLN A 331 -39.54 -15.78 25.53
CA GLN A 331 -40.13 -16.41 24.34
C GLN A 331 -39.08 -17.04 23.43
N THR A 332 -37.89 -16.44 23.32
CA THR A 332 -36.82 -16.93 22.45
C THR A 332 -35.90 -17.95 23.14
N GLY A 333 -35.93 -18.02 24.47
CA GLY A 333 -35.27 -19.05 25.28
C GLY A 333 -33.78 -19.16 24.99
N MET A 334 -33.26 -20.39 24.85
CA MET A 334 -31.83 -20.65 24.63
C MET A 334 -31.26 -20.06 23.33
N ASN A 335 -32.11 -19.63 22.39
CA ASN A 335 -31.70 -19.02 21.13
C ASN A 335 -31.71 -17.48 21.14
N CYS A 336 -31.97 -16.86 22.30
CA CYS A 336 -32.03 -15.40 22.41
C CYS A 336 -30.68 -14.76 22.07
N LYS A 337 -30.68 -13.86 21.08
CA LYS A 337 -29.50 -13.09 20.67
C LYS A 337 -29.38 -11.75 21.40
N LEU A 338 -30.38 -11.38 22.21
CA LEU A 338 -30.43 -10.14 22.99
C LEU A 338 -29.87 -10.40 24.40
N LYS A 339 -28.64 -9.96 24.65
CA LYS A 339 -27.95 -10.19 25.93
C LYS A 339 -28.41 -9.23 27.01
N ASP A 340 -28.06 -9.53 28.26
CA ASP A 340 -28.21 -8.64 29.41
C ASP A 340 -26.83 -8.29 30.00
N PRO A 341 -26.42 -7.01 30.03
CA PRO A 341 -27.07 -5.85 29.40
C PRO A 341 -27.07 -5.94 27.86
N ILE A 342 -27.94 -5.17 27.20
CA ILE A 342 -28.02 -5.08 25.73
C ILE A 342 -26.74 -4.44 25.21
N ASN A 343 -26.05 -5.09 24.27
CA ASN A 343 -24.86 -4.52 23.64
C ASN A 343 -25.24 -3.53 22.53
N ILE A 344 -25.15 -2.23 22.81
CA ILE A 344 -25.41 -1.12 21.87
C ILE A 344 -24.54 -1.17 20.60
N ALA A 345 -23.31 -1.67 20.70
CA ALA A 345 -22.40 -1.82 19.57
C ALA A 345 -22.81 -2.97 18.62
N SER A 346 -23.69 -3.88 19.05
CA SER A 346 -24.09 -5.05 18.26
C SER A 346 -25.25 -4.73 17.28
N PRO A 347 -25.03 -4.76 15.96
CA PRO A 347 -26.09 -4.48 14.98
C PRO A 347 -27.26 -5.46 15.08
N ILE A 348 -27.00 -6.71 15.48
CA ILE A 348 -28.02 -7.74 15.64
C ILE A 348 -28.92 -7.43 16.83
N GLN A 349 -28.34 -7.04 17.98
CA GLN A 349 -29.12 -6.68 19.16
C GLN A 349 -29.94 -5.40 18.92
N MET A 350 -29.35 -4.40 18.26
CA MET A 350 -30.07 -3.18 17.88
C MET A 350 -31.22 -3.46 16.91
N ALA A 351 -31.04 -4.36 15.95
CA ALA A 351 -32.13 -4.75 15.05
C ALA A 351 -33.26 -5.47 15.79
N ILE A 352 -32.95 -6.31 16.79
CA ILE A 352 -33.97 -6.96 17.62
C ILE A 352 -34.74 -5.91 18.43
N LEU A 353 -34.03 -5.00 19.09
CA LEU A 353 -34.63 -3.95 19.89
C LEU A 353 -35.56 -3.07 19.06
N LEU A 354 -35.09 -2.55 17.92
CA LEU A 354 -35.89 -1.65 17.07
C LEU A 354 -37.09 -2.31 16.42
N TYR A 355 -36.92 -3.52 15.86
CA TYR A 355 -37.92 -4.10 14.96
C TYR A 355 -38.79 -5.17 15.63
N ASP A 356 -38.27 -5.92 16.62
CA ASP A 356 -39.03 -7.00 17.27
C ASP A 356 -39.69 -6.53 18.57
N ILE A 357 -38.97 -5.74 19.37
CA ILE A 357 -39.46 -5.25 20.68
C ILE A 357 -40.28 -3.97 20.49
N LEU A 358 -39.65 -2.92 19.95
CA LEU A 358 -40.31 -1.63 19.73
C LEU A 358 -41.29 -1.66 18.54
N LYS A 359 -41.23 -2.72 17.71
CA LYS A 359 -42.09 -2.93 16.54
C LYS A 359 -42.11 -1.73 15.58
N ILE A 360 -40.96 -1.07 15.41
CA ILE A 360 -40.82 0.03 14.46
C ILE A 360 -40.87 -0.54 13.04
N ASP A 361 -41.62 0.08 12.14
CA ASP A 361 -41.62 -0.33 10.74
C ASP A 361 -40.28 0.04 10.06
N PRO A 362 -39.62 -0.90 9.37
CA PRO A 362 -38.36 -0.61 8.70
C PRO A 362 -38.55 0.38 7.56
N PRO A 363 -37.82 1.51 7.53
CA PRO A 363 -37.98 2.54 6.50
C PRO A 363 -37.47 2.09 5.12
N ASP A 364 -36.63 1.05 5.06
CA ASP A 364 -36.17 0.41 3.83
C ASP A 364 -36.60 -1.06 3.81
N LYS A 365 -37.58 -1.39 2.96
CA LYS A 365 -38.10 -2.76 2.81
C LYS A 365 -37.08 -3.74 2.22
N SER A 366 -36.06 -3.25 1.50
CA SER A 366 -34.99 -4.11 0.96
C SER A 366 -34.02 -4.58 2.05
N LYS A 367 -33.94 -3.83 3.17
CA LYS A 367 -33.08 -4.11 4.33
C LYS A 367 -33.90 -4.03 5.62
N PRO A 368 -34.85 -4.96 5.84
CA PRO A 368 -35.82 -4.88 6.94
C PRO A 368 -35.19 -4.98 8.35
N ARG A 369 -33.92 -5.39 8.44
CA ARG A 369 -33.14 -5.46 9.69
C ARG A 369 -31.94 -4.51 9.70
N GLY A 370 -31.90 -3.57 8.77
CA GLY A 370 -30.78 -2.65 8.62
C GLY A 370 -30.71 -1.68 9.82
N THR A 371 -29.50 -1.46 10.32
CA THR A 371 -29.24 -0.44 11.35
C THR A 371 -28.16 0.54 10.87
N GLY A 372 -27.94 0.68 9.56
CA GLY A 372 -26.96 1.65 9.04
C GLY A 372 -27.38 3.11 9.31
N GLU A 373 -26.42 4.03 9.25
CA GLU A 373 -26.64 5.46 9.54
C GLU A 373 -27.83 6.05 8.77
N GLU A 374 -27.89 5.82 7.45
CA GLU A 374 -28.97 6.30 6.57
C GLU A 374 -30.36 5.71 6.89
N ILE A 375 -30.41 4.53 7.51
CA ILE A 375 -31.66 3.89 7.94
C ILE A 375 -32.08 4.46 9.29
N LEU A 376 -31.15 4.55 10.24
CA LEU A 376 -31.40 5.08 11.59
C LEU A 376 -31.87 6.53 11.56
N LYS A 377 -31.33 7.38 10.67
CA LYS A 377 -31.78 8.78 10.50
C LYS A 377 -33.26 8.91 10.12
N LYS A 378 -33.86 7.87 9.53
CA LYS A 378 -35.28 7.84 9.13
C LYS A 378 -36.19 7.33 10.24
N ILE A 379 -35.65 6.71 11.28
CA ILE A 379 -36.38 6.20 12.43
C ILE A 379 -36.48 7.30 13.49
N LYS A 380 -37.69 7.82 13.69
CA LYS A 380 -37.96 8.84 14.72
C LYS A 380 -38.17 8.18 16.09
N HIS A 381 -37.08 7.82 16.76
CA HIS A 381 -37.13 7.22 18.09
C HIS A 381 -35.87 7.57 18.90
N PRO A 382 -35.96 7.92 20.20
CA PRO A 382 -34.80 8.28 21.02
C PRO A 382 -33.65 7.26 20.99
N ILE A 383 -33.99 5.96 21.05
CA ILE A 383 -33.01 4.86 20.90
C ILE A 383 -32.23 4.91 19.58
N SER A 384 -32.85 5.35 18.48
CA SER A 384 -32.18 5.51 17.18
C SER A 384 -31.19 6.68 17.20
N ASP A 385 -31.60 7.80 17.78
CA ASP A 385 -30.77 9.01 17.91
C ASP A 385 -29.55 8.74 18.81
N LEU A 386 -29.76 8.08 19.94
CA LEU A 386 -28.68 7.65 20.86
C LEU A 386 -27.74 6.65 20.19
N LEU A 387 -28.26 5.72 19.38
CA LEU A 387 -27.42 4.77 18.64
C LEU A 387 -26.57 5.45 17.56
N LEU A 388 -27.12 6.45 16.87
CA LEU A 388 -26.38 7.27 15.91
C LEU A 388 -25.23 8.01 16.62
N GLU A 389 -25.54 8.70 17.71
CA GLU A 389 -24.54 9.44 18.49
C GLU A 389 -23.47 8.51 19.07
N TYR A 390 -23.88 7.38 19.65
CA TYR A 390 -22.96 6.36 20.16
C TYR A 390 -21.96 5.91 19.11
N ARG A 391 -22.44 5.57 17.90
CA ARG A 391 -21.58 5.07 16.82
C ARG A 391 -20.66 6.13 16.27
N GLU A 392 -21.12 7.37 16.21
CA GLU A 392 -20.26 8.50 15.84
C GLU A 392 -19.12 8.64 16.85
N VAL A 393 -19.45 8.81 18.14
CA VAL A 393 -18.46 8.98 19.22
C VAL A 393 -17.51 7.77 19.32
N ALA A 394 -18.04 6.55 19.26
CA ALA A 394 -17.25 5.32 19.32
C ALA A 394 -16.27 5.20 18.13
N LYS A 395 -16.69 5.62 16.92
CA LYS A 395 -15.82 5.65 15.75
C LYS A 395 -14.71 6.70 15.93
N LEU A 396 -15.05 7.89 16.43
CA LEU A 396 -14.07 8.96 16.69
C LEU A 396 -12.99 8.49 17.67
N LEU A 397 -13.42 7.84 18.76
CA LEU A 397 -12.53 7.29 19.80
C LEU A 397 -11.64 6.16 19.25
N SER A 398 -12.26 5.08 18.77
CA SER A 398 -11.54 3.85 18.39
C SER A 398 -10.70 3.96 17.11
N THR A 399 -11.11 4.80 16.16
CA THR A 399 -10.44 4.88 14.84
C THR A 399 -9.41 6.00 14.79
N TYR A 400 -9.61 7.09 15.53
CA TYR A 400 -8.76 8.27 15.42
C TYR A 400 -8.06 8.57 16.75
N ILE A 401 -8.78 8.73 17.85
CA ILE A 401 -8.16 9.20 19.10
C ILE A 401 -7.22 8.14 19.68
N ASP A 402 -7.68 6.90 19.85
CA ASP A 402 -6.89 5.86 20.52
C ASP A 402 -5.88 5.18 19.59
N LYS A 403 -6.16 5.16 18.27
CA LYS A 403 -5.33 4.46 17.28
C LYS A 403 -4.23 5.31 16.65
N MET A 404 -4.42 6.63 16.55
CA MET A 404 -3.39 7.50 15.95
C MET A 404 -2.06 7.51 16.71
N PRO A 405 -2.02 7.45 18.06
CA PRO A 405 -0.76 7.32 18.81
C PRO A 405 0.07 6.11 18.38
N GLU A 406 -0.57 4.97 18.06
CA GLU A 406 0.12 3.77 17.57
C GLU A 406 0.72 3.94 16.17
N SER A 407 0.27 4.94 15.42
CA SER A 407 0.75 5.25 14.06
C SER A 407 1.96 6.20 14.06
N VAL A 408 2.39 6.66 15.23
CA VAL A 408 3.57 7.53 15.37
C VAL A 408 4.83 6.68 15.19
N ASN A 409 5.70 7.10 14.27
CA ASN A 409 6.97 6.44 14.04
C ASN A 409 7.93 6.71 15.21
N PRO A 410 8.50 5.68 15.85
CA PRO A 410 9.31 5.85 17.05
C PRO A 410 10.65 6.55 16.79
N LYS A 411 11.16 6.53 15.56
CA LYS A 411 12.44 7.18 15.19
C LYS A 411 12.28 8.69 15.02
N THR A 412 11.16 9.12 14.43
CA THR A 412 10.93 10.54 14.10
C THR A 412 10.01 11.25 15.09
N GLY A 413 9.21 10.50 15.85
CA GLY A 413 8.15 11.04 16.70
C GLY A 413 6.95 11.60 15.90
N ARG A 414 6.84 11.27 14.61
CA ARG A 414 5.84 11.84 13.69
C ARG A 414 4.97 10.76 13.05
N ILE A 415 3.82 11.16 12.54
CA ILE A 415 2.94 10.28 11.75
C ILE A 415 3.31 10.42 10.28
N HIS A 416 3.61 9.28 9.62
CA HIS A 416 3.99 9.22 8.21
C HIS A 416 2.93 8.44 7.44
N THR A 417 1.99 9.15 6.81
CA THR A 417 0.98 8.51 5.95
C THR A 417 1.59 8.06 4.62
N LYS A 418 1.02 7.02 4.01
CA LYS A 418 1.36 6.58 2.66
C LYS A 418 0.36 7.15 1.66
N PHE A 419 0.82 8.01 0.77
CA PHE A 419 0.07 8.57 -0.35
C PHE A 419 0.15 7.66 -1.58
N ASN A 420 -0.99 7.16 -2.05
CA ASN A 420 -1.07 6.46 -3.33
C ASN A 420 -1.43 7.45 -4.42
N GLN A 421 -0.44 7.80 -5.24
CA GLN A 421 -0.55 8.81 -6.29
C GLN A 421 -1.60 8.46 -7.35
N ILE A 422 -1.59 7.23 -7.86
CA ILE A 422 -2.62 6.70 -8.78
C ILE A 422 -3.47 5.65 -8.04
N GLY A 423 -4.14 6.09 -6.97
CA GLY A 423 -4.94 5.22 -6.10
C GLY A 423 -6.39 5.07 -6.53
N ALA A 424 -7.08 6.17 -6.82
CA ALA A 424 -8.48 6.17 -7.25
C ALA A 424 -8.61 6.10 -8.78
N ASP A 425 -9.71 5.53 -9.28
CA ASP A 425 -10.03 5.48 -10.72
C ASP A 425 -10.04 6.87 -11.38
N THR A 426 -10.28 7.92 -10.60
CA THR A 426 -10.29 9.32 -11.05
C THR A 426 -8.89 9.95 -11.11
N GLY A 427 -7.83 9.22 -10.78
CA GLY A 427 -6.45 9.77 -10.67
C GLY A 427 -6.21 10.62 -9.42
N ARG A 428 -7.10 10.55 -8.41
CA ARG A 428 -6.88 11.26 -7.14
C ARG A 428 -5.95 10.46 -6.24
N PHE A 429 -5.15 11.21 -5.47
CA PHE A 429 -4.42 10.65 -4.34
C PHE A 429 -5.36 9.94 -3.38
N SER A 430 -4.92 8.82 -2.84
CA SER A 430 -5.49 8.22 -1.62
C SER A 430 -4.44 8.15 -0.53
N SER A 431 -4.86 8.02 0.73
CA SER A 431 -3.94 7.85 1.86
C SER A 431 -4.21 6.55 2.61
N ALA A 432 -3.15 5.90 3.07
CA ALA A 432 -3.20 4.68 3.88
C ALA A 432 -2.16 4.71 5.00
N GLU A 433 -2.38 3.91 6.03
CA GLU A 433 -1.41 3.65 7.11
C GLU A 433 -0.77 4.90 7.75
N PRO A 434 -1.55 5.84 8.34
CA PRO A 434 -3.01 5.86 8.46
C PRO A 434 -3.71 6.62 7.30
N ASN A 435 -5.02 6.39 7.12
CA ASN A 435 -5.81 7.12 6.12
C ASN A 435 -6.19 8.51 6.65
N MET A 436 -5.41 9.51 6.27
CA MET A 436 -5.58 10.91 6.65
C MET A 436 -6.80 11.58 6.01
N GLN A 437 -7.27 11.10 4.85
CA GLN A 437 -8.46 11.63 4.18
C GLN A 437 -9.75 11.34 4.96
N ASN A 438 -9.77 10.27 5.75
CA ASN A 438 -10.93 9.91 6.54
C ASN A 438 -11.07 10.72 7.84
N ILE A 439 -10.12 11.59 8.18
CA ILE A 439 -10.21 12.42 9.38
C ILE A 439 -11.39 13.39 9.23
N PRO A 440 -12.41 13.35 10.13
CA PRO A 440 -13.62 14.15 9.97
C PRO A 440 -13.33 15.63 9.80
N SER A 441 -13.87 16.24 8.74
CA SER A 441 -13.61 17.65 8.41
C SER A 441 -14.30 18.63 9.33
N GLN A 442 -15.49 18.27 9.83
CA GLN A 442 -16.31 19.12 10.70
C GLN A 442 -15.92 19.02 12.18
N ASN A 443 -15.14 18.00 12.57
CA ASN A 443 -14.69 17.86 13.95
C ASN A 443 -13.32 18.51 14.14
N ASN A 444 -13.35 19.78 14.55
CA ASN A 444 -12.14 20.57 14.79
C ASN A 444 -11.29 20.05 15.95
N GLU A 445 -11.85 19.29 16.89
CA GLU A 445 -11.09 18.78 18.04
C GLU A 445 -10.10 17.69 17.60
N ILE A 446 -10.53 16.74 16.78
CA ILE A 446 -9.65 15.65 16.31
C ILE A 446 -8.47 16.21 15.51
N ARG A 447 -8.71 17.23 14.68
CA ARG A 447 -7.65 17.88 13.89
C ARG A 447 -6.61 18.57 14.75
N LYS A 448 -6.95 19.03 15.96
CA LYS A 448 -6.02 19.67 16.90
C LYS A 448 -5.01 18.70 17.53
N MET A 449 -5.24 17.39 17.44
CA MET A 449 -4.19 16.40 17.80
C MET A 449 -3.00 16.46 16.85
N PHE A 450 -3.18 17.01 15.64
CA PHE A 450 -2.09 17.25 14.70
C PHE A 450 -1.62 18.69 14.86
N ARG A 451 -0.36 18.86 15.25
CA ARG A 451 0.20 20.18 15.58
C ARG A 451 1.32 20.57 14.63
N ALA A 452 1.64 21.86 14.62
CA ALA A 452 2.90 22.30 14.05
C ALA A 452 4.05 21.89 14.98
N THR A 453 5.20 21.58 14.40
CA THR A 453 6.46 21.46 15.16
C THR A 453 6.76 22.78 15.87
N ASP A 454 7.40 22.73 17.03
CA ASP A 454 7.77 23.93 17.79
C ASP A 454 8.53 24.95 16.93
N GLY A 455 8.10 26.21 16.99
CA GLY A 455 8.64 27.30 16.16
C GLY A 455 8.02 27.43 14.76
N TYR A 456 7.09 26.55 14.37
CA TYR A 456 6.38 26.59 13.10
C TYR A 456 4.87 26.79 13.28
N VAL A 457 4.17 27.04 12.16
CA VAL A 457 2.71 27.12 12.09
C VAL A 457 2.18 26.23 10.98
N LEU A 458 0.97 25.68 11.14
CA LEU A 458 0.27 24.97 10.06
C LEU A 458 -0.47 25.98 9.18
N LEU A 459 -0.21 25.94 7.87
CA LEU A 459 -0.91 26.70 6.86
C LEU A 459 -1.77 25.75 6.03
N SER A 460 -3.03 26.12 5.78
CA SER A 460 -3.94 25.38 4.91
C SER A 460 -4.30 26.24 3.72
N SER A 461 -4.16 25.68 2.52
CA SER A 461 -4.59 26.27 1.25
C SER A 461 -5.54 25.30 0.57
N ASP A 462 -6.71 25.78 0.19
CA ASP A 462 -7.79 24.97 -0.38
C ASP A 462 -8.32 25.58 -1.68
N TYR A 463 -8.57 24.74 -2.68
CA TYR A 463 -9.19 25.18 -3.92
C TYR A 463 -10.71 25.25 -3.74
N SER A 464 -11.22 26.47 -3.52
CA SER A 464 -12.65 26.68 -3.31
C SER A 464 -13.47 26.19 -4.50
N ALA A 465 -14.27 25.15 -4.26
CA ALA A 465 -15.23 24.61 -5.22
C ALA A 465 -14.62 24.21 -6.59
N GLN A 466 -13.45 23.57 -6.59
CA GLN A 466 -12.74 23.16 -7.81
C GLN A 466 -13.52 22.19 -8.72
N GLU A 467 -14.37 21.33 -8.17
CA GLU A 467 -15.15 20.37 -8.95
C GLU A 467 -16.35 20.99 -9.71
N PRO A 468 -17.14 21.90 -9.09
CA PRO A 468 -18.22 22.57 -9.81
C PRO A 468 -17.78 23.78 -10.65
N ARG A 469 -16.53 24.25 -10.52
CA ARG A 469 -15.92 25.28 -11.37
C ARG A 469 -15.44 24.68 -12.69
#